data_AF-A0A2V8PKX0-F1
#
_entry.id   AF-A0A2V8PKX0-F1
#
_cell.length_a   1.000
_cell.length_b   1.000
_cell.length_c   1.000
_cell.angle_alpha   90.00
_cell.angle_beta   90.00
_cell.angle_gamma   90.00
#
_symmetry.space_group_name_H-M   'P 1'
#
loop_
_entity.id
_entity.type
_entity.pdbx_description
1 polymer ?
#
loop_
_entity_poly.entity_id
_entity_poly.type
_entity_poly.pdbx_seq_one_letter_code
_entity_poly.pdbx_strand_id
1 'polypeptide(L)'
;MLACLKTSILNCAHWHARRENTMKRLIGSTFLKSIFLGLLALVIVGVSQKAARADEVTISGSTTGAVTAVPQLTFTGNASFTGTTALGIGALSGANNLGSFFLSTAPTQALNGTFTLNITFTAPTGINGGQGTTYTATIVGSVSPNIDQGGVNIHFASPTQNFTFSNASGSGTFSLTVADLFVQTGRSAQITAGITGNQSPIPEPTTLLLLGTGLTGVATKLRQRSRTRKENR
;
A
#
# COMPACT_ATOMS: atom_id res chain seq x y z
N MET A 1 2.77 7.02 -109.85
CA MET A 1 2.54 8.05 -108.81
C MET A 1 2.25 7.31 -107.52
N LEU A 2 3.05 7.43 -106.45
CA LEU A 2 3.12 8.58 -105.50
C LEU A 2 1.73 8.86 -104.89
N ALA A 3 1.50 8.97 -103.58
CA ALA A 3 2.31 8.74 -102.37
C ALA A 3 1.32 8.53 -101.17
N CYS A 4 1.67 8.35 -99.88
CA CYS A 4 2.94 8.41 -99.13
C CYS A 4 2.87 7.54 -97.84
N LEU A 5 3.83 7.68 -96.92
CA LEU A 5 3.84 7.12 -95.56
C LEU A 5 3.52 8.18 -94.47
N LYS A 6 3.29 7.68 -93.24
CA LYS A 6 3.07 8.35 -91.92
C LYS A 6 1.59 8.46 -91.51
N THR A 7 1.20 8.22 -90.26
CA THR A 7 1.95 8.17 -88.98
C THR A 7 1.53 6.98 -88.09
N SER A 8 2.50 6.14 -87.71
CA SER A 8 2.46 5.45 -86.40
C SER A 8 3.22 6.28 -85.35
N ILE A 9 3.13 5.88 -84.08
CA ILE A 9 3.85 6.46 -82.92
C ILE A 9 3.27 7.80 -82.44
N LEU A 10 2.09 7.77 -81.79
CA LEU A 10 1.66 8.84 -80.87
C LEU A 10 0.55 8.42 -79.89
N ASN A 11 0.63 7.22 -79.30
CA ASN A 11 -0.33 6.83 -78.23
C ASN A 11 0.22 5.90 -77.12
N CYS A 12 1.53 5.65 -77.05
CA CYS A 12 2.12 4.81 -76.00
C CYS A 12 2.73 5.61 -74.81
N ALA A 13 2.88 6.93 -74.93
CA ALA A 13 3.57 7.76 -73.93
C ALA A 13 2.66 8.24 -72.77
N HIS A 14 1.36 8.40 -72.99
CA HIS A 14 0.45 8.99 -71.99
C HIS A 14 0.10 8.03 -70.83
N TRP A 15 0.30 6.71 -71.00
CA TRP A 15 -0.08 5.71 -69.98
C TRP A 15 0.97 5.51 -68.88
N HIS A 16 2.25 5.87 -69.09
CA HIS A 16 3.30 5.71 -68.09
C HIS A 16 3.38 6.87 -67.08
N ALA A 17 3.17 8.12 -67.52
CA ALA A 17 3.31 9.31 -66.67
C ALA A 17 2.28 9.41 -65.52
N ARG A 18 1.17 8.65 -65.57
CA ARG A 18 0.12 8.66 -64.54
C ARG A 18 0.28 7.59 -63.45
N ARG A 19 1.35 6.78 -63.48
CA ARG A 19 1.55 5.64 -62.56
C ARG A 19 2.63 5.87 -61.48
N GLU A 20 3.54 6.83 -61.66
CA GLU A 20 4.64 7.07 -60.71
C GLU A 20 4.27 7.97 -59.51
N ASN A 21 3.38 8.95 -59.70
CA ASN A 21 3.00 9.89 -58.63
C ASN A 21 2.11 9.27 -57.54
N THR A 22 1.49 8.12 -57.80
CA THR A 22 0.61 7.42 -56.85
C THR A 22 1.38 6.51 -55.89
N MET A 23 2.46 5.85 -56.35
CA MET A 23 3.25 4.94 -55.49
C MET A 23 4.13 5.69 -54.49
N LYS A 24 4.71 6.84 -54.86
CA LYS A 24 5.54 7.66 -53.95
C LYS A 24 4.76 8.20 -52.73
N ARG A 25 3.42 8.31 -52.82
CA ARG A 25 2.55 8.69 -51.69
C ARG A 25 2.10 7.53 -50.80
N LEU A 26 2.13 6.30 -51.28
CA LEU A 26 1.64 5.14 -50.51
C LEU A 26 2.70 4.60 -49.53
N ILE A 27 3.95 4.47 -49.97
CA ILE A 27 5.06 3.87 -49.20
C ILE A 27 5.45 4.73 -47.98
N GLY A 28 5.47 6.06 -48.13
CA GLY A 28 5.75 6.96 -47.00
C GLY A 28 4.66 6.95 -45.92
N SER A 29 3.39 6.66 -46.27
CA SER A 29 2.27 6.79 -45.33
C SER A 29 2.07 5.57 -44.42
N THR A 30 2.70 4.43 -44.70
CA THR A 30 2.53 3.18 -43.93
C THR A 30 3.65 2.99 -42.92
N PHE A 31 4.91 3.21 -43.31
CA PHE A 31 6.07 3.14 -42.41
C PHE A 31 6.01 4.17 -41.28
N LEU A 32 5.57 5.40 -41.56
CA LEU A 32 5.37 6.42 -40.52
C LEU A 32 4.28 6.02 -39.50
N LYS A 33 3.26 5.25 -39.91
CA LYS A 33 2.20 4.78 -39.00
C LYS A 33 2.67 3.65 -38.08
N SER A 34 3.47 2.71 -38.57
CA SER A 34 4.01 1.62 -37.73
C SER A 34 4.97 2.15 -36.67
N ILE A 35 5.83 3.12 -37.02
CA ILE A 35 6.69 3.82 -36.04
C ILE A 35 5.84 4.55 -34.99
N PHE A 36 4.80 5.28 -35.42
CA PHE A 36 3.94 6.01 -34.48
C PHE A 36 3.13 5.08 -33.56
N LEU A 37 2.66 3.92 -34.04
CA LEU A 37 2.01 2.91 -33.18
C LEU A 37 3.00 2.27 -32.19
N GLY A 38 4.23 1.96 -32.61
CA GLY A 38 5.25 1.41 -31.72
C GLY A 38 5.64 2.38 -30.61
N LEU A 39 5.77 3.67 -30.95
CA LEU A 39 6.08 4.73 -29.99
C LEU A 39 4.90 5.00 -29.04
N LEU A 40 3.66 4.95 -29.53
CA LEU A 40 2.46 5.01 -28.70
C LEU A 40 2.39 3.83 -27.71
N ALA A 41 2.71 2.60 -28.16
CA ALA A 41 2.73 1.42 -27.31
C ALA A 41 3.81 1.51 -26.21
N LEU A 42 5.01 2.00 -26.54
CA LEU A 42 6.06 2.27 -25.56
C LEU A 42 5.65 3.32 -24.52
N VAL A 43 4.97 4.41 -24.94
CA VAL A 43 4.43 5.41 -24.01
C VAL A 43 3.36 4.80 -23.09
N ILE A 44 2.46 3.96 -23.62
CA ILE A 44 1.45 3.27 -22.82
C ILE A 44 2.10 2.35 -21.78
N VAL A 45 3.11 1.55 -22.16
CA VAL A 45 3.81 0.64 -21.23
C VAL A 45 4.60 1.41 -20.18
N GLY A 46 5.32 2.48 -20.58
CA GLY A 46 6.10 3.32 -19.66
C GLY A 46 5.24 4.04 -18.61
N VAL A 47 4.07 4.57 -19.02
CA VAL A 47 3.12 5.22 -18.10
C VAL A 47 2.32 4.22 -17.26
N SER A 48 2.29 2.93 -17.65
CA SER A 48 1.58 1.87 -16.90
C SER A 48 2.36 1.33 -15.69
N GLN A 49 3.61 1.74 -15.47
CA GLN A 49 4.38 1.36 -14.28
C GLN A 49 3.92 2.15 -13.04
N LYS A 50 2.69 1.89 -12.57
CA LYS A 50 2.29 2.26 -11.22
C LYS A 50 3.18 1.48 -10.25
N ALA A 51 4.03 2.18 -9.50
CA ALA A 51 4.79 1.58 -8.42
C ALA A 51 3.81 0.90 -7.44
N ALA A 52 3.99 -0.41 -7.21
CA ALA A 52 3.22 -1.14 -6.22
C ALA A 52 3.62 -0.64 -4.83
N ARG A 53 2.84 0.32 -4.30
CA ARG A 53 2.95 0.74 -2.91
C ARG A 53 2.25 -0.30 -2.05
N ALA A 54 2.89 -0.71 -0.95
CA ALA A 54 2.20 -1.46 0.09
C ALA A 54 1.04 -0.60 0.61
N ASP A 55 -0.15 -1.19 0.67
CA ASP A 55 -1.36 -0.49 1.12
C ASP A 55 -1.29 -0.26 2.64
N GLU A 56 -1.84 0.86 3.09
CA GLU A 56 -1.60 1.38 4.44
C GLU A 56 -2.54 0.73 5.45
N VAL A 57 -2.00 -0.09 6.36
CA VAL A 57 -2.78 -0.69 7.45
C VAL A 57 -2.93 0.33 8.57
N THR A 58 -4.17 0.67 8.90
CA THR A 58 -4.52 1.40 10.14
C THR A 58 -4.94 0.40 11.21
N ILE A 59 -4.21 0.40 12.33
CA ILE A 59 -4.59 -0.31 13.54
C ILE A 59 -5.13 0.68 14.56
N SER A 60 -6.14 0.27 15.31
CA SER A 60 -6.67 1.02 16.45
C SER A 60 -7.20 0.06 17.51
N GLY A 61 -7.26 0.53 18.75
CA GLY A 61 -7.69 -0.30 19.86
C GLY A 61 -7.48 0.36 21.21
N SER A 62 -7.63 -0.44 22.26
CA SER A 62 -7.39 -0.05 23.65
C SER A 62 -6.41 -1.02 24.32
N THR A 63 -5.86 -0.60 25.46
CA THR A 63 -4.92 -1.37 26.25
C THR A 63 -5.30 -1.38 27.72
N THR A 64 -5.14 -2.53 28.36
CA THR A 64 -5.21 -2.70 29.82
C THR A 64 -4.03 -3.55 30.26
N GLY A 65 -3.71 -3.58 31.54
CA GLY A 65 -2.59 -4.40 32.00
C GLY A 65 -2.52 -4.51 33.52
N ALA A 66 -1.75 -5.50 33.98
CA ALA A 66 -1.57 -5.79 35.39
C ALA A 66 -0.10 -6.03 35.70
N VAL A 67 0.38 -5.41 36.79
CA VAL A 67 1.71 -5.60 37.35
C VAL A 67 1.59 -6.53 38.56
N THR A 68 2.45 -7.55 38.63
CA THR A 68 2.49 -8.53 39.72
C THR A 68 3.83 -8.44 40.45
N ALA A 69 3.79 -8.50 41.79
CA ALA A 69 4.94 -8.47 42.70
C ALA A 69 5.80 -7.18 42.70
N VAL A 70 5.39 -6.12 41.99
CA VAL A 70 6.08 -4.81 41.98
C VAL A 70 5.10 -3.67 42.35
N PRO A 71 4.73 -3.52 43.63
CA PRO A 71 3.70 -2.55 44.06
C PRO A 71 4.10 -1.07 43.87
N GLN A 72 5.38 -0.78 43.66
CA GLN A 72 5.89 0.56 43.33
C GLN A 72 5.67 0.96 41.87
N LEU A 73 5.34 0.02 40.99
CA LEU A 73 5.20 0.24 39.56
C LEU A 73 3.72 0.21 39.17
N THR A 74 3.17 1.39 38.86
CA THR A 74 1.79 1.53 38.38
C THR A 74 1.76 1.55 36.86
N PHE A 75 0.83 0.82 36.25
CA PHE A 75 0.54 0.89 34.81
C PHE A 75 -0.80 1.59 34.56
N THR A 76 -0.81 2.53 33.61
CA THR A 76 -2.01 3.18 33.08
C THR A 76 -2.14 2.84 31.60
N GLY A 77 -3.16 2.05 31.25
CA GLY A 77 -3.45 1.72 29.85
C GLY A 77 -3.99 2.90 29.04
N ASN A 78 -3.75 2.89 27.74
CA ASN A 78 -4.39 3.81 26.80
C ASN A 78 -5.78 3.29 26.38
N ALA A 79 -6.81 4.10 26.62
CA ALA A 79 -8.19 3.78 26.27
C ALA A 79 -8.46 3.80 24.75
N SER A 80 -7.66 4.52 23.97
CA SER A 80 -7.77 4.59 22.50
C SER A 80 -6.44 4.99 21.87
N PHE A 81 -5.74 4.03 21.24
CA PHE A 81 -4.62 4.33 20.35
C PHE A 81 -5.05 4.17 18.88
N THR A 82 -4.36 4.87 17.97
CA THR A 82 -4.47 4.64 16.53
C THR A 82 -3.11 4.85 15.86
N GLY A 83 -2.74 3.97 14.94
CA GLY A 83 -1.51 4.08 14.16
C GLY A 83 -1.71 3.55 12.74
N THR A 84 -1.24 4.30 11.76
CA THR A 84 -1.29 3.93 10.34
C THR A 84 0.13 3.70 9.84
N THR A 85 0.34 2.62 9.10
CA THR A 85 1.63 2.36 8.44
C THR A 85 1.77 3.22 7.18
N ALA A 86 2.83 3.99 7.04
CA ALA A 86 3.22 4.61 5.78
C ALA A 86 4.24 3.71 5.06
N LEU A 87 3.98 3.35 3.80
CA LEU A 87 4.80 2.40 3.04
C LEU A 87 5.03 1.06 3.77
N GLY A 88 4.03 0.61 4.53
CA GLY A 88 4.06 -0.64 5.30
C GLY A 88 4.81 -0.58 6.65
N ILE A 89 5.32 0.59 7.09
CA ILE A 89 5.93 0.78 8.41
C ILE A 89 5.19 1.86 9.20
N GLY A 90 4.92 1.63 10.48
CA GLY A 90 4.27 2.59 11.38
C GLY A 90 4.78 2.47 12.82
N ALA A 91 4.29 3.33 13.71
CA ALA A 91 4.63 3.29 15.12
C ALA A 91 3.50 3.81 16.02
N LEU A 92 3.49 3.34 17.26
CA LEU A 92 2.62 3.77 18.35
C LEU A 92 3.45 4.49 19.41
N SER A 93 3.27 5.80 19.55
CA SER A 93 4.02 6.66 20.46
C SER A 93 3.26 7.97 20.77
N GLY A 94 3.76 8.76 21.72
CA GLY A 94 3.14 10.05 22.08
C GLY A 94 1.74 9.85 22.65
N ALA A 95 0.72 10.45 22.03
CA ALA A 95 -0.69 10.24 22.40
C ALA A 95 -1.22 8.84 22.00
N ASN A 96 -0.59 8.17 21.02
CA ASN A 96 -0.98 6.87 20.50
C ASN A 96 -0.13 5.73 21.08
N ASN A 97 0.46 5.90 22.27
CA ASN A 97 1.20 4.86 22.97
C ASN A 97 0.30 3.69 23.45
N LEU A 98 0.90 2.59 23.91
CA LEU A 98 0.19 1.41 24.46
C LEU A 98 -0.06 1.50 25.98
N GLY A 99 -0.06 2.72 26.53
CA GLY A 99 -0.07 3.01 27.96
C GLY A 99 1.26 3.53 28.49
N SER A 100 1.30 3.82 29.78
CA SER A 100 2.49 4.31 30.49
C SER A 100 2.66 3.65 31.83
N PHE A 101 3.92 3.48 32.22
CA PHE A 101 4.32 3.14 33.58
C PHE A 101 4.69 4.40 34.35
N PHE A 102 4.50 4.35 35.66
CA PHE A 102 5.10 5.26 36.64
C PHE A 102 5.72 4.43 37.76
N LEU A 103 7.01 4.65 38.05
CA LEU A 103 7.71 4.02 39.18
C LEU A 103 7.77 5.03 40.33
N SER A 104 7.14 4.73 41.45
CA SER A 104 7.14 5.60 42.63
C SER A 104 8.53 5.68 43.28
N THR A 105 8.77 6.76 44.04
CA THR A 105 9.87 6.81 45.01
C THR A 105 9.48 6.01 46.25
N ALA A 106 10.34 5.11 46.68
CA ALA A 106 10.12 4.23 47.84
C ALA A 106 11.46 3.96 48.55
N PRO A 107 11.46 3.44 49.79
CA PRO A 107 12.70 2.98 50.42
C PRO A 107 13.47 2.01 49.52
N THR A 108 14.80 2.06 49.55
CA THR A 108 15.65 1.32 48.61
C THR A 108 15.36 -0.18 48.66
N GLN A 109 14.86 -0.73 47.55
CA GLN A 109 14.43 -2.13 47.47
C GLN A 109 14.73 -2.71 46.08
N ALA A 110 15.16 -3.98 46.04
CA ALA A 110 15.24 -4.75 44.80
C ALA A 110 13.85 -5.25 44.37
N LEU A 111 13.55 -5.16 43.08
CA LEU A 111 12.25 -5.46 42.50
C LEU A 111 12.37 -6.60 41.49
N ASN A 112 11.50 -7.60 41.61
CA ASN A 112 11.37 -8.70 40.67
C ASN A 112 9.89 -9.08 40.56
N GLY A 113 9.36 -9.16 39.34
CA GLY A 113 7.97 -9.51 39.10
C GLY A 113 7.65 -9.63 37.62
N THR A 114 6.36 -9.54 37.29
CA THR A 114 5.87 -9.71 35.92
C THR A 114 4.83 -8.66 35.56
N PHE A 115 4.70 -8.40 34.26
CA PHE A 115 3.69 -7.55 33.69
C PHE A 115 2.94 -8.30 32.58
N THR A 116 1.63 -8.07 32.50
CA THR A 116 0.77 -8.55 31.42
C THR A 116 0.09 -7.36 30.77
N LEU A 117 0.33 -7.16 29.47
CA LEU A 117 -0.33 -6.15 28.63
C LEU A 117 -1.39 -6.85 27.76
N ASN A 118 -2.64 -6.42 27.90
CA ASN A 118 -3.74 -6.87 27.06
C ASN A 118 -4.11 -5.77 26.07
N ILE A 119 -4.09 -6.09 24.78
CA ILE A 119 -4.45 -5.19 23.68
C ILE A 119 -5.75 -5.70 23.05
N THR A 120 -6.72 -4.80 22.89
CA THR A 120 -8.00 -5.10 22.23
C THR A 120 -8.14 -4.21 21.00
N PHE A 121 -8.02 -4.80 19.82
CA PHE A 121 -8.11 -4.09 18.54
C PHE A 121 -9.57 -3.78 18.15
N THR A 122 -9.83 -2.54 17.78
CA THR A 122 -11.08 -2.11 17.13
C THR A 122 -10.94 -2.02 15.61
N ALA A 123 -9.71 -1.81 15.10
CA ALA A 123 -9.37 -1.99 13.70
C ALA A 123 -7.97 -2.62 13.52
N PRO A 124 -7.73 -3.39 12.45
CA PRO A 124 -8.72 -3.89 11.48
C PRO A 124 -9.71 -4.87 12.14
N THR A 125 -10.88 -5.04 11.54
CA THR A 125 -11.87 -6.04 11.97
C THR A 125 -11.61 -7.38 11.30
N GLY A 126 -12.09 -8.46 11.90
CA GLY A 126 -11.93 -9.81 11.35
C GLY A 126 -10.50 -10.34 11.48
N ILE A 127 -9.80 -9.99 12.56
CA ILE A 127 -8.51 -10.58 12.90
C ILE A 127 -8.71 -12.08 13.23
N ASN A 128 -7.97 -12.94 12.56
CA ASN A 128 -7.98 -14.38 12.79
C ASN A 128 -7.39 -14.69 14.18
N GLY A 129 -8.07 -15.55 14.95
CA GLY A 129 -7.79 -15.77 16.37
C GLY A 129 -8.48 -14.78 17.32
N GLY A 130 -9.09 -13.72 16.80
CA GLY A 130 -9.87 -12.73 17.55
C GLY A 130 -9.22 -11.36 17.66
N GLN A 131 -9.98 -10.39 18.18
CA GLN A 131 -9.54 -8.99 18.31
C GLN A 131 -8.66 -8.72 19.53
N GLY A 132 -8.38 -9.72 20.37
CA GLY A 132 -7.59 -9.57 21.60
C GLY A 132 -6.22 -10.25 21.49
N THR A 133 -5.20 -9.62 22.05
CA THR A 133 -3.89 -10.26 22.29
C THR A 133 -3.32 -9.89 23.66
N THR A 134 -2.46 -10.75 24.18
CA THR A 134 -1.75 -10.56 25.44
C THR A 134 -0.24 -10.64 25.18
N TYR A 135 0.52 -9.71 25.78
CA TYR A 135 1.97 -9.74 25.87
C TYR A 135 2.39 -9.91 27.33
N THR A 136 3.42 -10.71 27.57
CA THR A 136 4.00 -10.93 28.90
C THR A 136 5.42 -10.38 28.97
N ALA A 137 5.74 -9.73 30.09
CA ALA A 137 7.06 -9.20 30.37
C ALA A 137 7.55 -9.57 31.77
N THR A 138 8.88 -9.71 31.90
CA THR A 138 9.56 -9.81 33.20
C THR A 138 10.02 -8.42 33.64
N ILE A 139 9.87 -8.11 34.92
CA ILE A 139 10.33 -6.86 35.54
C ILE A 139 11.49 -7.19 36.47
N VAL A 140 12.63 -6.52 36.28
CA VAL A 140 13.80 -6.63 37.18
C VAL A 140 14.44 -5.26 37.39
N GLY A 141 14.75 -4.91 38.63
CA GLY A 141 15.51 -3.69 38.93
C GLY A 141 15.52 -3.32 40.40
N SER A 142 15.54 -2.02 40.69
CA SER A 142 15.46 -1.48 42.05
C SER A 142 14.79 -0.12 42.07
N VAL A 143 14.22 0.22 43.23
CA VAL A 143 13.68 1.56 43.52
C VAL A 143 14.58 2.28 44.53
N SER A 144 14.58 3.60 44.52
CA SER A 144 15.29 4.48 45.46
C SER A 144 14.33 5.51 46.07
N PRO A 145 14.62 6.09 47.24
CA PRO A 145 13.91 7.28 47.71
C PRO A 145 14.22 8.51 46.85
N ASN A 146 15.36 8.51 46.15
CA ASN A 146 15.80 9.61 45.30
C ASN A 146 15.33 9.42 43.85
N ILE A 147 14.81 10.50 43.25
CA ILE A 147 14.45 10.55 41.83
C ILE A 147 15.71 10.31 40.97
N ASP A 148 15.54 9.65 39.82
CA ASP A 148 16.59 9.31 38.86
C ASP A 148 17.72 8.40 39.39
N GLN A 149 17.54 7.81 40.58
CA GLN A 149 18.43 6.80 41.14
C GLN A 149 17.73 5.43 41.12
N GLY A 150 18.31 4.44 40.45
CA GLY A 150 17.65 3.17 40.20
C GLY A 150 16.56 3.25 39.12
N GLY A 151 15.83 2.15 38.97
CA GLY A 151 14.81 1.96 37.96
C GLY A 151 14.55 0.47 37.72
N VAL A 152 13.53 0.18 36.91
CA VAL A 152 13.18 -1.19 36.48
C VAL A 152 13.31 -1.36 34.98
N ASN A 153 13.89 -2.49 34.57
CA ASN A 153 13.82 -2.97 33.19
C ASN A 153 12.58 -3.85 33.04
N ILE A 154 11.85 -3.64 31.96
CA ILE A 154 10.64 -4.36 31.57
C ILE A 154 10.94 -4.99 30.22
N HIS A 155 11.09 -6.31 30.21
CA HIS A 155 11.52 -7.09 29.04
C HIS A 155 10.39 -8.01 28.56
N PHE A 156 9.92 -7.82 27.33
CA PHE A 156 8.85 -8.61 26.72
C PHE A 156 9.41 -9.90 26.11
N ALA A 157 8.91 -11.05 26.57
CA ALA A 157 9.44 -12.36 26.18
C ALA A 157 9.16 -12.73 24.70
N SER A 158 8.09 -12.17 24.14
CA SER A 158 7.70 -12.32 22.73
C SER A 158 7.24 -10.95 22.20
N PRO A 159 8.17 -10.04 21.86
CA PRO A 159 7.84 -8.64 21.60
C PRO A 159 7.06 -8.43 20.29
N THR A 160 7.26 -9.30 19.29
CA THR A 160 6.56 -9.26 18.00
C THR A 160 5.45 -10.31 17.93
N GLN A 161 4.26 -9.88 17.55
CA GLN A 161 3.16 -10.78 17.15
C GLN A 161 2.65 -10.43 15.76
N ASN A 162 2.20 -11.45 15.02
CA ASN A 162 1.72 -11.33 13.65
C ASN A 162 0.23 -11.63 13.60
N PHE A 163 -0.52 -10.78 12.90
CA PHE A 163 -1.97 -10.83 12.77
C PHE A 163 -2.34 -10.94 11.29
N THR A 164 -3.33 -11.77 10.99
CA THR A 164 -3.97 -11.86 9.67
C THR A 164 -5.41 -11.40 9.83
N PHE A 165 -5.93 -10.61 8.90
CA PHE A 165 -7.32 -10.16 8.94
C PHE A 165 -8.01 -10.32 7.58
N SER A 166 -9.32 -10.53 7.63
CA SER A 166 -10.18 -10.55 6.43
C SER A 166 -11.56 -9.99 6.78
N ASN A 167 -11.99 -8.96 6.06
CA ASN A 167 -13.25 -8.27 6.26
C ASN A 167 -13.79 -7.71 4.93
N ALA A 168 -14.89 -6.97 4.97
CA ALA A 168 -15.54 -6.41 3.77
C ALA A 168 -14.67 -5.38 3.01
N SER A 169 -13.67 -4.78 3.64
CA SER A 169 -12.74 -3.81 3.04
C SER A 169 -11.50 -4.47 2.43
N GLY A 170 -11.18 -5.72 2.82
CA GLY A 170 -10.07 -6.48 2.24
C GLY A 170 -9.50 -7.53 3.17
N SER A 171 -8.35 -8.06 2.77
CA SER A 171 -7.55 -8.97 3.58
C SER A 171 -6.09 -8.53 3.60
N GLY A 172 -5.41 -8.82 4.71
CA GLY A 172 -4.06 -8.35 4.93
C GLY A 172 -3.41 -8.93 6.16
N THR A 173 -2.18 -8.48 6.39
CA THR A 173 -1.37 -8.86 7.53
C THR A 173 -0.76 -7.64 8.17
N PHE A 174 -0.64 -7.64 9.49
CA PHE A 174 0.22 -6.70 10.20
C PHE A 174 0.96 -7.41 11.33
N SER A 175 2.13 -6.89 11.70
CA SER A 175 2.81 -7.25 12.93
C SER A 175 2.81 -6.05 13.88
N LEU A 176 2.72 -6.34 15.18
CA LEU A 176 2.91 -5.36 16.24
C LEU A 176 4.11 -5.81 17.10
N THR A 177 5.12 -4.95 17.19
CA THR A 177 6.34 -5.18 17.96
C THR A 177 6.41 -4.21 19.13
N VAL A 178 6.15 -4.68 20.34
CA VAL A 178 6.26 -3.90 21.58
C VAL A 178 7.73 -3.76 21.96
N ALA A 179 8.16 -2.54 22.30
CA ALA A 179 9.55 -2.28 22.70
C ALA A 179 9.78 -2.58 24.19
N ASP A 180 10.96 -3.12 24.51
CA ASP A 180 11.47 -3.18 25.87
C ASP A 180 11.68 -1.77 26.44
N LEU A 181 11.61 -1.66 27.76
CA LEU A 181 11.47 -0.38 28.45
C LEU A 181 12.27 -0.33 29.75
N PHE A 182 12.92 0.81 30.01
CA PHE A 182 13.48 1.15 31.32
C PHE A 182 12.69 2.31 31.96
N VAL A 183 12.22 2.13 33.20
CA VAL A 183 11.50 3.15 33.97
C VAL A 183 12.36 3.61 35.14
N GLN A 184 12.75 4.89 35.15
CA GLN A 184 13.50 5.49 36.25
C GLN A 184 12.62 5.77 37.46
N THR A 185 13.21 5.71 38.66
CA THR A 185 12.55 6.05 39.92
C THR A 185 12.02 7.49 39.91
N GLY A 186 10.74 7.67 40.24
CA GLY A 186 10.06 8.97 40.25
C GLY A 186 9.68 9.49 38.85
N ARG A 187 9.83 8.66 37.80
CA ARG A 187 9.54 9.05 36.41
C ARG A 187 8.45 8.16 35.81
N SER A 188 7.82 8.70 34.75
CA SER A 188 6.94 7.95 33.87
C SER A 188 7.65 7.59 32.58
N ALA A 189 7.29 6.45 31.98
CA ALA A 189 7.73 6.08 30.65
C ALA A 189 6.59 5.41 29.86
N GLN A 190 6.53 5.68 28.56
CA GLN A 190 5.46 5.19 27.67
C GLN A 190 5.86 3.86 27.03
N ILE A 191 4.91 2.93 26.91
CA ILE A 191 5.09 1.73 26.08
C ILE A 191 4.89 2.14 24.63
N THR A 192 5.94 2.00 23.82
CA THR A 192 5.87 2.22 22.37
C THR A 192 5.86 0.89 21.62
N ALA A 193 5.37 0.92 20.38
CA ALA A 193 5.43 -0.25 19.50
C ALA A 193 5.70 0.15 18.05
N GLY A 194 6.43 -0.70 17.33
CA GLY A 194 6.54 -0.67 15.88
C GLY A 194 5.39 -1.45 15.24
N ILE A 195 4.91 -0.98 14.09
CA ILE A 195 3.91 -1.65 13.27
C ILE A 195 4.58 -1.97 11.93
N THR A 196 4.43 -3.20 11.44
CA THR A 196 4.64 -3.48 10.01
C THR A 196 3.34 -3.98 9.41
N GLY A 197 3.02 -3.61 8.18
CA GLY A 197 1.71 -3.86 7.59
C GLY A 197 1.79 -4.07 6.09
N ASN A 198 0.96 -4.97 5.58
CA ASN A 198 0.70 -5.11 4.16
C ASN A 198 -0.75 -5.55 3.97
N GLN A 199 -1.55 -4.69 3.36
CA GLN A 199 -2.91 -5.02 2.95
C GLN A 199 -2.92 -5.32 1.45
N SER A 200 -3.65 -6.35 1.04
CA SER A 200 -4.01 -6.52 -0.35
C SER A 200 -5.28 -5.70 -0.58
N PRO A 201 -5.21 -4.57 -1.32
CA PRO A 201 -6.44 -3.87 -1.68
C PRO A 201 -7.30 -4.84 -2.49
N ILE A 202 -8.60 -4.91 -2.16
CA ILE A 202 -9.54 -5.67 -2.98
C ILE A 202 -9.39 -5.14 -4.41
N PRO A 203 -9.10 -5.98 -5.41
CA PRO A 203 -8.99 -5.53 -6.79
C PRO A 203 -10.27 -4.77 -7.15
N GLU A 204 -10.13 -3.51 -7.59
CA GLU A 204 -11.26 -2.73 -8.09
C GLU A 204 -12.09 -3.63 -9.01
N PRO A 205 -13.40 -3.77 -8.76
CA PRO A 205 -14.17 -4.82 -9.40
C PRO A 205 -14.00 -4.70 -10.91
N THR A 206 -13.71 -5.82 -11.57
CA THR A 206 -13.39 -5.88 -13.00
C THR A 206 -14.49 -5.28 -13.87
N THR A 207 -15.66 -5.00 -13.31
CA THR A 207 -16.71 -4.13 -13.85
C THR A 207 -16.22 -2.75 -14.31
N LEU A 208 -15.27 -2.08 -13.64
CA LEU A 208 -14.74 -0.77 -14.11
C LEU A 208 -13.89 -0.94 -15.38
N LEU A 209 -13.03 -1.96 -15.40
CA LEU A 209 -12.26 -2.32 -16.59
C LEU A 209 -13.19 -2.78 -17.73
N LEU A 210 -14.17 -3.61 -17.42
CA LEU A 210 -15.18 -4.14 -18.35
C LEU A 210 -16.07 -3.03 -18.91
N LEU A 211 -16.43 -2.03 -18.10
CA LEU A 211 -17.15 -0.83 -18.51
C LEU A 211 -16.30 0.03 -19.44
N GLY A 212 -15.02 0.24 -19.12
CA GLY A 212 -14.07 0.96 -19.98
C GLY A 212 -13.87 0.28 -21.34
N THR A 213 -13.63 -1.04 -21.34
CA THR A 213 -13.49 -1.84 -22.57
C THR A 213 -14.81 -1.97 -23.33
N GLY A 214 -15.94 -2.04 -22.62
CA GLY A 214 -17.27 -2.10 -23.21
C GLY A 214 -17.63 -0.81 -23.93
N LEU A 215 -17.39 0.35 -23.32
CA LEU A 215 -17.63 1.66 -23.92
C LEU A 215 -16.73 1.90 -25.15
N THR A 216 -15.46 1.49 -25.11
CA THR A 216 -14.59 1.55 -26.32
C THR A 216 -15.04 0.57 -27.42
N GLY A 217 -15.53 -0.61 -27.06
CA GLY A 217 -16.17 -1.54 -28.00
C GLY A 217 -17.43 -0.98 -28.67
N VAL A 218 -18.26 -0.26 -27.92
CA VAL A 218 -19.45 0.43 -28.48
C VAL A 218 -19.04 1.60 -29.38
N ALA A 219 -18.10 2.44 -28.95
CA ALA A 219 -17.64 3.59 -29.74
C ALA A 219 -17.02 3.18 -31.08
N THR A 220 -16.21 2.12 -31.11
CA THR A 220 -15.63 1.58 -32.35
C THR A 220 -16.70 1.02 -33.29
N LYS A 221 -17.68 0.27 -32.77
CA LYS A 221 -18.81 -0.28 -33.54
C LYS A 221 -19.71 0.82 -34.13
N LEU A 222 -19.99 1.89 -33.38
CA LEU A 222 -20.74 3.06 -33.88
C LEU A 222 -19.99 3.78 -35.01
N ARG A 223 -18.65 3.90 -34.91
CA ARG A 223 -17.80 4.52 -35.94
C ARG A 223 -17.69 3.70 -37.23
N GLN A 224 -17.84 2.37 -37.16
CA GLN A 224 -17.94 1.53 -38.36
C GLN A 224 -19.26 1.77 -39.10
N ARG A 225 -20.39 1.81 -38.38
CA ARG A 225 -21.73 2.05 -38.97
C ARG A 225 -21.88 3.40 -39.69
N SER A 226 -21.16 4.45 -39.25
CA SER A 226 -21.21 5.76 -39.92
C SER A 226 -20.39 5.83 -41.21
N ARG A 227 -19.48 4.87 -41.45
CA ARG A 227 -18.71 4.78 -42.71
C ARG A 227 -19.51 4.11 -43.82
N THR A 228 -20.14 2.97 -43.56
CA THR A 228 -20.99 2.27 -44.56
C THR A 228 -22.17 3.12 -45.04
N ARG A 229 -22.69 4.04 -44.21
CA ARG A 229 -23.72 5.01 -44.66
C ARG A 229 -23.22 6.09 -45.64
N LYS A 230 -21.91 6.29 -45.80
CA LYS A 230 -21.36 7.24 -46.78
C LYS A 230 -21.04 6.62 -48.15
N GLU A 231 -21.17 5.31 -48.29
CA GLU A 231 -20.85 4.57 -49.52
C GLU A 231 -22.08 4.30 -50.40
N ASN A 232 -23.28 4.46 -49.85
CA ASN A 232 -24.57 4.37 -50.55
C ASN A 232 -25.23 5.75 -50.81
N ARG A 233 -24.44 6.80 -51.04
CA ARG A 233 -24.94 8.15 -51.37
C ARG A 233 -23.99 8.89 -52.32
#